data_AF-A0AAJ4RCD6-F1
#
_entry.id   AF-A0AAJ4RCD6-F1
#
_cell.length_a   1.000
_cell.length_b   1.000
_cell.length_c   1.000
_cell.angle_alpha   90.00
_cell.angle_beta   90.00
_cell.angle_gamma   90.00
#
_symmetry.space_group_name_H-M   'P 1'
#
loop_
_entity.id
_entity.type
_entity.pdbx_description
1 polymer ?
#
loop_
_entity_poly.entity_id
_entity_poly.type
_entity_poly.pdbx_seq_one_letter_code
_entity_poly.pdbx_strand_id
1 'polypeptide(L)'
;MVYEIKNGKVIINVKAQPNSSKNKIAGIYGESLKINIKAPAVEGAANKELIKFISKEFKIPKSEIELKGETSKRKQLILPLNEKLKKFLESLE
;
A
#
# COMPACT_ATOMS: atom_id res chain seq x y z
N MET A 1 -0.65 -8.59 12.57
CA MET A 1 0.09 -8.95 11.33
C MET A 1 -0.06 -7.83 10.31
N VAL A 2 0.98 -7.54 9.53
CA VAL A 2 0.99 -6.39 8.60
C VAL A 2 0.21 -6.67 7.32
N TYR A 3 0.16 -7.94 6.90
CA TYR A 3 -0.62 -8.40 5.75
C TYR A 3 -1.36 -9.70 6.08
N GLU A 4 -2.36 -10.00 5.26
CA GLU A 4 -3.14 -11.23 5.28
C GLU A 4 -3.40 -11.68 3.84
N ILE A 5 -3.35 -12.98 3.57
CA ILE A 5 -3.67 -13.53 2.25
C ILE A 5 -4.99 -14.29 2.35
N LYS A 6 -5.99 -13.89 1.55
CA LYS A 6 -7.31 -14.52 1.49
C LYS A 6 -7.79 -14.63 0.05
N ASN A 7 -8.25 -15.82 -0.35
CA ASN A 7 -8.78 -16.10 -1.70
C ASN A 7 -7.89 -15.57 -2.85
N GLY A 8 -6.56 -15.73 -2.74
CA GLY A 8 -5.61 -15.25 -3.76
C GLY A 8 -5.40 -13.73 -3.80
N LYS A 9 -5.99 -12.97 -2.87
CA LYS A 9 -5.72 -11.54 -2.67
C LYS A 9 -4.92 -11.32 -1.39
N VAL A 10 -4.07 -10.31 -1.41
CA VAL A 10 -3.32 -9.84 -0.26
C VAL A 10 -3.99 -8.58 0.27
N ILE A 11 -4.18 -8.53 1.58
CA ILE A 11 -4.72 -7.40 2.33
C ILE A 11 -3.59 -6.88 3.19
N ILE A 12 -3.08 -5.68 2.88
CA ILE A 12 -1.95 -5.08 3.59
C ILE A 12 -2.46 -3.88 4.37
N ASN A 13 -2.20 -3.85 5.68
CA ASN A 13 -2.42 -2.66 6.48
C ASN A 13 -1.36 -1.63 6.10
N VAL A 14 -1.77 -0.49 5.56
CA VAL A 14 -0.87 0.57 5.09
C VAL A 14 -1.12 1.87 5.84
N LYS A 15 -0.02 2.58 6.12
CA LYS A 15 -0.04 3.93 6.67
C LYS A 15 0.65 4.85 5.68
N ALA A 16 -0.15 5.55 4.88
CA ALA A 16 0.34 6.57 3.96
C ALA A 16 0.71 7.84 4.73
N GLN A 17 1.98 8.23 4.66
CA GLN A 17 2.49 9.51 5.16
C GLN A 17 2.62 10.49 3.99
N PRO A 18 1.66 11.42 3.81
CA PRO A 18 1.70 12.44 2.75
C PRO A 18 2.80 13.48 3.03
N ASN A 19 3.04 14.38 2.05
CA ASN A 19 4.07 15.43 2.11
C ASN A 19 5.51 14.92 2.32
N SER A 20 5.82 13.74 1.78
CA SER A 20 7.20 13.23 1.79
C SER A 20 8.01 13.75 0.60
N SER A 21 9.33 13.82 0.70
CA SER A 21 10.17 14.25 -0.44
C SER A 21 10.11 13.29 -1.64
N LYS A 22 9.87 12.00 -1.38
CA LYS A 22 9.81 10.94 -2.41
C LYS A 22 8.80 9.84 -2.04
N ASN A 23 8.25 9.20 -3.06
CA ASN A 23 7.44 8.00 -2.92
C ASN A 23 8.35 6.84 -2.55
N LYS A 24 8.19 6.26 -1.36
CA LYS A 24 8.95 5.07 -0.96
C LYS A 24 8.20 4.27 0.10
N ILE A 25 8.44 2.96 0.09
CA ILE A 25 8.06 2.11 1.21
C ILE A 25 9.09 2.34 2.32
N ALA A 26 8.64 2.81 3.49
CA ALA A 26 9.52 3.09 4.61
C ALA A 26 9.77 1.85 5.48
N GLY A 27 8.94 0.80 5.35
CA GLY A 27 9.03 -0.45 6.09
C GLY A 27 7.84 -0.67 7.01
N ILE A 28 7.92 -1.70 7.86
CA ILE A 28 6.89 -2.01 8.86
C ILE A 28 6.95 -0.98 10.00
N TYR A 29 5.80 -0.44 10.38
CA TYR A 29 5.62 0.44 11.52
C TYR A 29 4.48 -0.08 12.40
N GLY A 30 4.84 -0.81 13.46
CA GLY A 30 3.88 -1.51 14.30
C GLY A 30 3.10 -2.56 13.50
N GLU A 31 1.79 -2.40 13.41
CA GLU A 31 0.89 -3.33 12.70
C GLU A 31 0.60 -2.91 11.25
N SER A 32 1.36 -1.98 10.68
CA SER A 32 1.08 -1.43 9.34
C SER A 32 2.35 -1.12 8.57
N LEU A 33 2.30 -1.27 7.25
CA LEU A 33 3.36 -0.88 6.33
C LEU A 33 3.34 0.64 6.14
N LYS A 34 4.40 1.31 6.55
CA LYS A 34 4.55 2.76 6.39
C LYS A 34 4.99 3.06 4.96
N ILE A 35 4.24 3.92 4.28
CA ILE A 35 4.52 4.33 2.91
C ILE A 35 4.56 5.84 2.86
N ASN A 36 5.70 6.37 2.46
CA ASN A 36 5.89 7.79 2.27
C ASN A 36 5.41 8.16 0.87
N ILE A 37 4.51 9.14 0.79
CA ILE A 37 3.90 9.61 -0.46
C ILE A 37 4.22 11.09 -0.61
N LYS A 38 4.69 11.47 -1.80
CA LYS A 38 5.01 12.86 -2.15
C LYS A 38 3.76 13.71 -2.29
N ALA A 39 2.67 13.12 -2.75
CA ALA A 39 1.41 13.83 -2.92
C ALA A 39 0.92 14.45 -1.58
N PRO A 40 0.31 15.64 -1.65
CA PRO A 40 -0.25 16.30 -0.49
C PRO A 40 -1.42 15.49 0.11
N ALA A 41 -1.71 15.73 1.39
CA ALA A 41 -2.85 15.16 2.12
C ALA A 41 -4.21 15.77 1.72
N VAL A 42 -4.33 16.32 0.52
CA VAL A 42 -5.57 16.91 -0.01
C VAL A 42 -6.46 15.81 -0.58
N GLU A 43 -7.78 15.95 -0.42
CA GLU A 43 -8.84 14.99 -0.80
C GLU A 43 -8.44 13.97 -1.88
N GLY A 44 -8.07 12.76 -1.43
CA GLY A 44 -7.79 11.62 -2.30
C GLY A 44 -6.49 11.67 -3.11
N ALA A 45 -5.72 12.78 -3.11
CA ALA A 45 -4.47 12.87 -3.87
C ALA A 45 -3.42 11.87 -3.37
N ALA A 46 -3.26 11.76 -2.05
CA ALA A 46 -2.38 10.76 -1.45
C ALA A 46 -2.81 9.31 -1.76
N ASN A 47 -4.12 9.04 -1.82
CA ASN A 47 -4.66 7.71 -2.16
C ASN A 47 -4.37 7.37 -3.63
N LYS A 48 -4.62 8.31 -4.56
CA LYS A 48 -4.33 8.13 -5.99
C LYS A 48 -2.85 7.89 -6.25
N GLU A 49 -1.98 8.68 -5.62
CA GLU A 49 -0.53 8.52 -5.77
C GLU A 49 -0.04 7.21 -5.14
N LEU A 50 -0.61 6.79 -4.00
CA LEU A 50 -0.33 5.48 -3.41
C LEU A 50 -0.67 4.35 -4.39
N ILE A 51 -1.89 4.33 -4.92
CA ILE A 51 -2.33 3.31 -5.89
C ILE A 51 -1.40 3.30 -7.11
N LYS A 52 -1.03 4.48 -7.63
CA LYS A 52 -0.10 4.61 -8.75
C LYS A 52 1.30 4.10 -8.43
N PHE A 53 1.79 4.36 -7.23
CA PHE A 53 3.09 3.89 -6.76
C PHE A 53 3.12 2.37 -6.64
N ILE A 54 2.14 1.78 -5.94
CA ILE A 54 1.99 0.32 -5.79
C ILE A 54 1.80 -0.37 -7.14
N SER A 55 0.98 0.19 -8.02
CA SER A 55 0.74 -0.32 -9.37
C SER A 55 2.05 -0.44 -10.15
N LYS A 56 2.93 0.58 -10.07
CA LYS A 56 4.24 0.55 -10.72
C LYS A 56 5.21 -0.42 -10.07
N GLU A 57 5.29 -0.41 -8.74
CA GLU A 57 6.23 -1.25 -7.97
C GLU A 57 5.98 -2.73 -8.24
N PHE A 58 4.72 -3.16 -8.08
CA PHE A 58 4.33 -4.55 -8.21
C PHE A 58 3.86 -4.93 -9.61
N LYS A 59 3.82 -4.00 -10.58
CA LYS A 59 3.24 -4.21 -11.91
C LYS A 59 1.79 -4.75 -11.85
N ILE A 60 0.99 -4.21 -10.93
CA ILE A 60 -0.42 -4.59 -10.76
C ILE A 60 -1.29 -3.48 -11.39
N PRO A 61 -2.31 -3.81 -12.19
CA PRO A 61 -3.20 -2.80 -12.73
C PRO A 61 -3.94 -2.08 -11.61
N LYS A 62 -4.04 -0.74 -11.69
CA LYS A 62 -4.78 0.10 -10.75
C LYS A 62 -6.22 -0.36 -10.50
N SER A 63 -6.83 -1.06 -11.46
CA SER A 63 -8.20 -1.58 -11.36
C SER A 63 -8.33 -2.77 -10.41
N GLU A 64 -7.23 -3.46 -10.11
CA GLU A 64 -7.20 -4.55 -9.14
C GLU A 64 -6.69 -4.13 -7.76
N ILE A 65 -6.29 -2.86 -7.63
CA ILE A 65 -5.86 -2.29 -6.35
C ILE A 65 -7.06 -1.61 -5.71
N GLU A 66 -7.54 -2.18 -4.61
CA GLU A 66 -8.63 -1.64 -3.81
C GLU A 66 -8.06 -1.01 -2.55
N LEU A 67 -8.56 0.16 -2.16
CA LEU A 67 -8.20 0.82 -0.91
C LEU A 67 -9.43 0.86 -0.02
N LYS A 68 -9.35 0.22 1.15
CA LYS A 68 -10.39 0.25 2.19
C LYS A 68 -9.99 1.13 3.36
N GLY A 69 -10.97 1.78 3.96
CA GLY A 69 -10.78 2.61 5.16
C GLY A 69 -10.32 4.03 4.87
N GLU A 70 -10.83 4.68 3.82
CA GLU A 70 -10.47 6.07 3.45
C GLU A 70 -10.66 7.08 4.60
N THR A 71 -11.64 6.84 5.46
CA THR A 71 -11.98 7.63 6.66
C THR A 71 -11.30 7.15 7.95
N SER A 72 -10.60 6.02 7.94
CA SER A 72 -9.96 5.44 9.14
C SER A 72 -8.46 5.74 9.22
N LYS A 73 -7.93 5.88 10.45
CA LYS A 73 -6.48 6.02 10.72
C LYS A 73 -5.65 4.83 10.22
N ARG A 74 -6.29 3.66 10.05
CA ARG A 74 -5.71 2.43 9.50
C ARG A 74 -6.35 2.19 8.13
N LYS A 75 -5.54 2.19 7.07
CA LYS A 75 -5.98 1.90 5.70
C LYS A 75 -5.57 0.49 5.34
N GLN A 76 -6.41 -0.19 4.56
CA GLN A 76 -6.12 -1.52 4.04
C GLN A 76 -6.02 -1.46 2.52
N LEU A 77 -4.92 -1.98 1.99
CA LEU A 77 -4.69 -2.09 0.57
C LEU A 77 -4.94 -3.55 0.16
N ILE A 78 -5.87 -3.76 -0.77
CA ILE A 78 -6.21 -5.06 -1.31
C ILE A 78 -5.65 -5.14 -2.73
N LEU A 79 -4.88 -6.18 -3.01
CA LEU A 79 -4.23 -6.38 -4.29
C LEU A 79 -4.08 -7.88 -4.58
N PRO A 80 -4.14 -8.31 -5.84
CA PRO A 80 -3.92 -9.71 -6.20
C PRO A 80 -2.51 -10.15 -5.82
N LEU A 81 -2.38 -11.39 -5.35
CA LEU A 81 -1.07 -11.97 -5.10
C LEU A 81 -0.34 -12.19 -6.43
N ASN A 82 0.84 -11.59 -6.58
CA ASN A 82 1.72 -11.83 -7.71
C ASN A 82 3.16 -12.10 -7.23
N GLU A 83 4.01 -12.59 -8.13
CA GLU A 83 5.39 -12.96 -7.77
C GLU A 83 6.20 -11.79 -7.18
N LYS A 84 6.03 -10.57 -7.70
CA LYS A 84 6.73 -9.39 -7.18
C LYS A 84 6.31 -9.03 -5.77
N LEU A 85 5.01 -9.02 -5.52
CA LEU A 85 4.44 -8.74 -4.22
C LEU A 85 4.83 -9.83 -3.23
N LYS A 86 4.76 -11.10 -3.63
CA LYS A 86 5.17 -12.22 -2.80
C LYS A 86 6.62 -12.05 -2.33
N LYS A 87 7.56 -11.80 -3.25
CA LYS A 87 8.98 -11.55 -2.93
C LYS A 87 9.16 -10.35 -1.99
N PHE A 88 8.36 -9.31 -2.17
CA PHE A 88 8.40 -8.15 -1.29
C PHE A 88 7.90 -8.47 0.12
N LEU A 89 6.81 -9.24 0.26
CA LEU A 89 6.28 -9.67 1.55
C LEU A 89 7.26 -10.62 2.26
N GLU A 90 7.85 -11.57 1.53
CA GLU A 90 8.90 -12.47 2.05
C GLU A 90 10.15 -11.71 2.51
N SER A 91 10.43 -10.54 1.92
CA SER A 91 11.52 -9.65 2.36
C SER A 91 11.17 -8.82 3.59
N LEU A 92 9.92 -8.82 4.04
CA LEU A 92 9.44 -8.11 5.22
C LEU A 92 9.29 -9.01 6.46
N GLU A 93 9.29 -10.33 6.25
CA GLU A 93 9.43 -11.38 7.29
C GLU A 93 10.90 -11.59 7.65
#